data_AF-A0A7J2IN81-F1
#
_entry.id   AF-A0A7J2IN81-F1
#
_cell.length_a   1.000
_cell.length_b   1.000
_cell.length_c   1.000
_cell.angle_alpha   90.00
_cell.angle_beta   90.00
_cell.angle_gamma   90.00
#
_symmetry.space_group_name_H-M   'P 1'
#
loop_
_entity.id
_entity.type
_entity.pdbx_description
1 polymer ?
#
loop_
_entity_poly.entity_id
_entity_poly.type
_entity_poly.pdbx_seq_one_letter_code
_entity_poly.pdbx_strand_id
1 'polypeptide(L)' 'MLRWRGILIIYDSTLSLEAAKLKAENFKLTGASTVLTACPSCIVNINRGLAEIREKNIKAKGISVFLAKKLR' A
#
# COMPACT_ATOMS: atom_id res chain seq x y z
N MET A 1 -10.98 15.30 0.27
CA MET A 1 -10.54 14.25 1.22
C MET A 1 -10.98 12.89 0.68
N LEU A 2 -10.20 12.31 -0.24
CA LEU A 2 -10.58 11.05 -0.90
C LEU A 2 -10.35 9.86 0.04
N ARG A 3 -11.32 8.94 0.11
CA ARG A 3 -11.34 7.79 1.02
C ARG A 3 -10.77 6.57 0.29
N TRP A 4 -9.47 6.35 0.42
CA TRP A 4 -8.65 5.34 -0.29
C TRP A 4 -8.92 3.89 0.15
N ARG A 5 -10.15 3.39 0.02
CA ARG A 5 -10.51 2.02 0.41
C ARG A 5 -10.04 1.00 -0.63
N GLY A 6 -9.55 -0.14 -0.17
CA GLY A 6 -9.15 -1.26 -1.04
C GLY A 6 -10.29 -1.84 -1.90
N ILE A 7 -11.54 -1.58 -1.54
CA ILE A 7 -12.72 -2.07 -2.28
C ILE A 7 -12.83 -1.52 -3.72
N LEU A 8 -12.20 -0.36 -3.99
CA LEU A 8 -12.16 0.23 -5.32
C LEU A 8 -11.53 -0.70 -6.36
N ILE A 9 -10.67 -1.65 -5.95
CA ILE A 9 -10.10 -2.63 -6.87
C ILE A 9 -11.18 -3.39 -7.66
N ILE A 10 -12.33 -3.66 -7.03
CA ILE A 10 -13.43 -4.45 -7.60
C ILE A 10 -14.40 -3.56 -8.37
N TYR A 11 -14.66 -2.35 -7.88
CA TYR A 11 -15.67 -1.45 -8.45
C TYR A 11 -15.16 -0.64 -9.64
N ASP A 12 -13.95 -0.08 -9.52
CA ASP A 12 -13.30 0.71 -10.57
C ASP A 12 -11.79 0.49 -10.48
N SER A 13 -11.31 -0.45 -11.28
CA SER A 13 -9.91 -0.84 -11.26
C SER A 13 -8.96 0.26 -11.73
N THR A 14 -9.43 1.17 -12.59
CA THR A 14 -8.63 2.25 -13.16
C THR A 14 -8.41 3.32 -12.11
N LEU A 15 -9.50 3.81 -11.49
CA LEU A 15 -9.42 4.75 -10.39
C LEU A 15 -8.64 4.15 -9.21
N SER A 16 -8.84 2.86 -8.92
CA SER A 16 -8.09 2.16 -7.88
C SER A 16 -6.58 2.16 -8.14
N LEU A 17 -6.17 2.05 -9.41
CA LEU A 17 -4.78 2.02 -9.81
C LEU A 17 -4.14 3.40 -9.75
N GLU A 18 -4.79 4.43 -10.30
CA GLU A 18 -4.36 5.82 -10.14
C GLU A 18 -4.21 6.17 -8.66
N ALA A 19 -5.18 5.72 -7.87
CA ALA A 19 -5.19 5.95 -6.46
C ALA A 19 -4.01 5.25 -5.75
N ALA A 20 -3.67 4.04 -6.18
CA ALA A 20 -2.52 3.29 -5.69
C ALA A 20 -1.19 3.95 -6.08
N LYS A 21 -1.07 4.44 -7.32
CA LYS A 21 0.12 5.15 -7.82
C LYS A 21 0.40 6.39 -6.99
N LEU A 22 -0.61 7.23 -6.73
CA LEU A 22 -0.42 8.44 -5.91
C LEU A 22 0.06 8.10 -4.50
N LYS A 23 -0.51 7.07 -3.88
CA LYS A 23 -0.05 6.58 -2.56
C LYS A 23 1.40 6.13 -2.61
N ALA A 24 1.79 5.36 -3.63
CA ALA A 24 3.13 4.83 -3.79
C ALA A 24 4.18 5.96 -3.92
N GLU A 25 3.89 6.98 -4.74
CA GLU A 25 4.75 8.17 -4.85
C GLU A 25 4.87 8.90 -3.51
N ASN A 26 3.75 9.10 -2.81
CA ASN A 26 3.78 9.72 -1.49
C ASN A 26 4.62 8.93 -0.49
N PHE A 27 4.54 7.60 -0.48
CA PHE A 27 5.38 6.78 0.39
C PHE A 27 6.87 6.92 0.05
N LYS A 28 7.20 6.96 -1.24
CA LYS A 28 8.57 7.16 -1.71
C LYS A 28 9.16 8.50 -1.23
N LEU A 29 8.37 9.57 -1.28
CA LEU A 29 8.78 10.89 -0.80
C LEU A 29 9.10 10.93 0.70
N THR A 30 8.54 10.01 1.50
CA THR A 30 8.85 9.94 2.94
C THR A 30 10.20 9.28 3.24
N GLY A 31 10.83 8.58 2.29
CA GLY A 31 12.01 7.76 2.53
C GLY A 31 11.74 6.49 3.38
N ALA A 32 10.48 6.13 3.60
CA ALA A 32 10.11 4.95 4.37
C ALA A 32 10.50 3.65 3.64
N SER A 33 11.10 2.70 4.37
CA SER A 33 11.39 1.36 3.84
C SER A 33 10.22 0.38 4.01
N THR A 34 9.26 0.69 4.89
CA THR A 34 8.10 -0.17 5.19
C THR A 34 6.86 0.67 5.44
N VAL A 35 5.74 0.27 4.82
CA VAL A 35 4.41 0.84 5.06
C VAL A 35 3.58 -0.19 5.80
N LEU A 36 3.02 0.21 6.95
CA LEU A 36 2.16 -0.66 7.77
C LEU A 36 0.68 -0.34 7.51
N THR A 37 -0.15 -1.37 7.47
CA THR A 37 -1.61 -1.21 7.37
C THR A 37 -2.34 -2.27 8.19
N ALA A 38 -3.53 -1.93 8.67
CA ALA A 38 -4.42 -2.87 9.35
C ALA A 38 -5.32 -3.66 8.37
N CYS A 39 -5.35 -3.27 7.09
CA CYS A 39 -6.29 -3.83 6.12
C CYS A 39 -5.58 -4.71 5.09
N PRO A 40 -5.90 -6.02 4.99
CA PRO A 40 -5.28 -6.93 4.03
C PRO A 40 -5.44 -6.49 2.56
N SER A 41 -6.62 -5.98 2.18
CA SER A 41 -6.84 -5.51 0.80
C SER A 41 -6.04 -4.24 0.47
N CYS A 42 -5.71 -3.43 1.47
CA CYS A 42 -4.81 -2.29 1.28
C CYS A 42 -3.38 -2.75 0.96
N ILE A 43 -2.91 -3.89 1.51
CA ILE A 43 -1.59 -4.44 1.17
C ILE A 43 -1.52 -4.73 -0.34
N VAL A 44 -2.55 -5.38 -0.89
CA VAL A 44 -2.63 -5.69 -2.32
C VAL A 44 -2.62 -4.41 -3.15
N ASN A 45 -3.42 -3.42 -2.79
CA ASN A 45 -3.48 -2.15 -3.51
C ASN A 45 -2.15 -1.39 -3.47
N ILE A 46 -1.50 -1.31 -2.30
CA ILE A 46 -0.21 -0.65 -2.14
C ILE A 46 0.86 -1.36 -2.98
N ASN A 47 0.93 -2.69 -2.92
CA ASN A 47 1.89 -3.46 -3.72
C ASN A 47 1.67 -3.23 -5.22
N ARG A 48 0.42 -3.12 -5.68
CA ARG A 48 0.11 -2.78 -7.07
C ARG A 48 0.65 -1.40 -7.43
N GLY A 49 0.39 -0.39 -6.59
CA GLY A 49 0.92 0.97 -6.80
C GLY A 49 2.44 1.03 -6.85
N LEU A 50 3.12 0.33 -5.93
CA LEU A 50 4.59 0.24 -5.91
C LEU A 50 5.14 -0.43 -7.17
N ALA A 51 4.50 -1.50 -7.64
CA ALA A 51 4.90 -2.19 -8.87
C ALA A 51 4.78 -1.28 -10.10
N GLU A 52 3.72 -0.47 -10.19
CA GLU A 52 3.52 0.47 -11.30
C GLU A 52 4.61 1.55 -11.39
N ILE A 53 5.05 2.07 -10.24
CA ILE A 53 6.14 3.06 -10.19
C ILE A 53 7.52 2.42 -10.16
N ARG A 54 7.59 1.09 -10.32
CA ARG A 54 8.81 0.26 -10.28
C ARG A 54 9.63 0.40 -8.99
N GLU A 55 8.96 0.72 -7.88
CA GLU A 55 9.60 0.83 -6.57
C GLU A 55 9.75 -0.54 -5.92
N LYS A 56 10.99 -0.90 -5.54
CA LYS A 56 11.35 -2.23 -5.01
C LYS A 56 11.81 -2.20 -3.56
N ASN A 57 12.13 -1.02 -3.03
CA ASN A 57 12.73 -0.87 -1.70
C ASN A 57 11.68 -0.77 -0.59
N ILE A 58 10.47 -0.32 -0.93
CA ILE A 58 9.37 -0.15 0.02
C ILE A 58 8.57 -1.44 0.13
N LYS A 59 8.31 -1.90 1.35
CA LYS A 59 7.50 -3.10 1.62
C LYS A 59 6.19 -2.77 2.32
N ALA A 60 5.06 -3.23 1.80
CA ALA A 60 3.78 -3.17 2.52
C ALA A 60 3.63 -4.37 3.46
N LYS A 61 3.25 -4.14 4.72
CA LYS A 61 3.03 -5.19 5.72
C LYS A 61 1.77 -4.94 6.54
N GLY A 62 1.13 -6.04 6.97
CA GLY A 62 0.08 -6.00 7.97
C GLY A 62 0.65 -5.66 9.35
N ILE A 63 0.00 -4.76 10.09
CA ILE A 63 0.46 -4.33 11.42
C ILE A 63 0.57 -5.51 12.40
N SER A 64 -0.42 -6.39 12.44
CA SER A 64 -0.42 -7.56 13.34
C SER A 64 0.73 -8.52 13.01
N VAL A 65 1.00 -8.75 11.72
CA VAL A 65 2.11 -9.61 11.26
C VAL A 65 3.46 -8.97 11.59
N PHE A 66 3.57 -7.65 11.48
CA PHE A 66 4.79 -6.92 11.84
C PHE A 66 5.08 -7.01 13.33
N LEU A 67 4.08 -6.77 14.18
CA LEU A 67 4.21 -6.85 15.64
C LEU A 67 4.52 -8.28 16.09
N ALA A 68 3.83 -9.28 15.55
CA ALA A 68 4.08 -10.68 15.89
C ALA A 68 5.53 -11.14 15.58
N LYS A 69 6.17 -10.55 14.57
CA LYS A 69 7.59 -10.81 14.24
C LYS A 69 8.58 -10.11 15.16
N LYS A 70 8.16 -9.08 15.89
CA LYS A 70 9.02 -8.28 16.78
C LYS A 70 8.87 -8.63 18.26
N LEU A 71 7.77 -9.27 18.63
CA LEU A 71 7.49 -9.76 19.98
C LEU A 71 8.04 -11.19 20.24
N ARG A 72 8.64 -11.81 19.22
CA ARG A 72 9.49 -13.00 19.36
C ARG A 72 10.93 -12.57 19.50
#